data_AF-A0A7J6LNU6-F1
#
_entry.id   AF-A0A7J6LNU6-F1
#
_cell.length_a   1.000
_cell.length_b   1.000
_cell.length_c   1.000
_cell.angle_alpha   90.00
_cell.angle_beta   90.00
_cell.angle_gamma   90.00
#
_symmetry.space_group_name_H-M   'P 1'
#
loop_
_entity.id
_entity.type
_entity.pdbx_description
1 polymer ?
#
loop_
_entity_poly.entity_id
_entity_poly.type
_entity_poly.pdbx_seq_one_letter_code
_entity_poly.pdbx_strand_id
1 'polypeptide(L)'
;MVEHGGKALDCRQLPNMAARAFGTSRRLTDEDRMFENCLLNDDMVEDLSAIGVQIINSNCPATTDQISNYMKNVHDALDVVSIVEPDRELFLYTTPEHFSLRRTQADCGPNPRLDTNDPLSSCQPSLELIDIASAWEKIKNPDKAKPIKEVVVAVIDSGIDPNHPDLVNQLWRNPKDGSVGYNFINNDNDPTDDNGHGTHCAGVIAAETNNGIGVASVAGALGVKVMALKFLGSYGSGSTADALRALNFAIENGAQVSSNSYGSRAASDIFQQAIANAAARGHIFVAAAGNDGASVDISPTYPCVYTKDVPSMLCVAATTSGPNTPVALVETTSA
;
A
#
# COMPACT_ATOMS: atom_id res chain seq x y z
N MET A 1 -18.30 1.60 -2.29
CA MET A 1 -18.37 0.59 -3.39
C MET A 1 -19.81 0.34 -3.74
N VAL A 2 -20.12 0.12 -5.02
CA VAL A 2 -21.49 -0.13 -5.50
C VAL A 2 -21.44 -1.21 -6.57
N GLU A 3 -22.35 -2.17 -6.49
CA GLU A 3 -22.49 -3.28 -7.42
C GLU A 3 -23.94 -3.54 -7.79
N HIS A 4 -24.17 -4.04 -9.00
CA HIS A 4 -25.48 -4.47 -9.47
C HIS A 4 -25.33 -5.71 -10.35
N GLY A 5 -26.02 -6.80 -9.99
CA GLY A 5 -25.87 -8.09 -10.67
C GLY A 5 -24.45 -8.67 -10.59
N GLY A 6 -23.73 -8.43 -9.48
CA GLY A 6 -22.37 -8.90 -9.23
C GLY A 6 -21.29 -8.19 -10.06
N LYS A 7 -21.57 -6.99 -10.56
CA LYS A 7 -20.62 -6.15 -11.30
C LYS A 7 -20.55 -4.78 -10.67
N ALA A 8 -19.34 -4.20 -10.64
CA ALA A 8 -19.14 -2.81 -10.23
C ALA A 8 -20.06 -1.87 -11.02
N LEU A 9 -20.70 -0.95 -10.30
CA LEU A 9 -21.62 0.04 -10.83
C LEU A 9 -21.13 1.43 -10.43
N ASP A 10 -21.05 2.32 -11.41
CA ASP A 10 -20.78 3.74 -11.18
C ASP A 10 -21.96 4.39 -10.44
N CYS A 11 -21.69 4.94 -9.25
CA CYS A 11 -22.72 5.50 -8.37
C CYS A 11 -23.39 6.74 -8.98
N ARG A 12 -22.74 7.41 -9.95
CA ARG A 12 -23.31 8.52 -10.72
C ARG A 12 -24.52 8.10 -11.57
N GLN A 13 -24.66 6.79 -11.84
CA GLN A 13 -25.81 6.25 -12.58
C GLN A 13 -27.05 6.05 -11.72
N LEU A 14 -26.90 5.96 -10.39
CA LEU A 14 -27.97 5.62 -9.47
C LEU A 14 -29.16 6.58 -9.52
N PRO A 15 -28.99 7.92 -9.58
CA PRO A 15 -30.13 8.84 -9.65
C PRO A 15 -31.04 8.56 -10.87
N ASN A 16 -30.44 8.26 -12.02
CA ASN A 16 -31.18 7.97 -13.25
C ASN A 16 -31.82 6.58 -13.21
N MET A 17 -31.14 5.59 -12.64
CA MET A 17 -31.70 4.23 -12.48
C MET A 17 -32.87 4.24 -11.51
N ALA A 18 -32.73 4.92 -10.36
CA ALA A 18 -33.78 5.08 -9.37
C ALA A 18 -34.97 5.86 -9.94
N ALA A 19 -34.74 6.94 -10.72
CA ALA A 19 -35.80 7.66 -11.42
C ALA A 19 -36.68 6.74 -12.27
N ARG A 20 -36.06 5.80 -13.00
CA ARG A 20 -36.76 4.86 -13.88
C ARG A 20 -37.50 3.77 -13.10
N ALA A 21 -36.92 3.24 -12.03
CA ALA A 21 -37.53 2.18 -11.23
C ALA A 21 -38.73 2.68 -10.41
N PHE A 22 -38.60 3.84 -9.77
CA PHE A 22 -39.67 4.40 -8.96
C PHE A 22 -40.71 5.19 -9.78
N GLY A 23 -40.35 5.72 -10.95
CA GLY A 23 -41.26 6.50 -11.79
C GLY A 23 -41.99 7.61 -11.00
N THR A 24 -43.32 7.65 -11.10
CA THR A 24 -44.16 8.66 -10.43
C THR A 24 -44.29 8.47 -8.91
N SER A 25 -43.89 7.32 -8.35
CA SER A 25 -43.90 7.11 -6.89
C SER A 25 -42.62 7.57 -6.21
N ARG A 26 -41.63 8.05 -6.97
CA ARG A 26 -40.36 8.54 -6.41
C ARG A 26 -40.59 9.78 -5.55
N ARG A 27 -40.26 9.68 -4.26
CA ARG A 27 -40.28 10.81 -3.34
C ARG A 27 -38.88 10.96 -2.74
N LEU A 28 -38.16 11.96 -3.22
CA LEU A 28 -36.86 12.33 -2.65
C LEU A 28 -37.08 13.29 -1.49
N THR A 29 -36.41 13.02 -0.37
CA THR A 29 -36.20 14.01 0.69
C THR A 29 -35.27 15.13 0.20
N ASP A 30 -35.13 16.20 0.97
CA ASP A 30 -34.14 17.23 0.66
C ASP A 30 -32.70 16.69 0.74
N GLU A 31 -32.45 15.73 1.66
CA GLU A 31 -31.17 15.05 1.81
C GLU A 31 -30.86 14.16 0.59
N ASP A 32 -31.85 13.41 0.10
CA ASP A 32 -31.66 12.60 -1.12
C ASP A 32 -31.38 13.50 -2.33
N ARG A 33 -32.13 14.61 -2.49
CA ARG A 33 -31.88 15.58 -3.58
C ARG A 33 -30.47 16.15 -3.49
N MET A 34 -30.02 16.50 -2.30
CA MET A 34 -28.68 17.03 -2.06
C MET A 34 -27.61 16.02 -2.46
N PHE A 35 -27.73 14.76 -2.05
CA PHE A 35 -26.75 13.73 -2.39
C PHE A 35 -26.77 13.37 -3.87
N GLU A 36 -27.95 13.27 -4.50
CA GLU A 36 -28.05 13.05 -5.95
C GLU A 36 -27.39 14.18 -6.75
N ASN A 37 -27.50 15.43 -6.30
CA ASN A 37 -26.79 16.54 -6.92
C ASN A 37 -25.26 16.41 -6.80
N CYS A 38 -24.74 15.82 -5.70
CA CYS A 38 -23.32 15.47 -5.63
C CYS A 38 -22.98 14.41 -6.67
N LEU A 39 -23.75 13.31 -6.73
CA LEU A 39 -23.49 12.22 -7.67
C LEU A 39 -23.55 12.64 -9.14
N LEU A 40 -24.33 13.67 -9.48
CA LEU A 40 -24.44 14.17 -10.85
C LEU A 40 -23.40 15.25 -11.21
N ASN A 41 -22.56 15.65 -10.25
CA ASN A 41 -21.47 16.59 -10.49
C ASN A 41 -20.17 15.82 -10.68
N ASP A 42 -19.53 16.00 -11.85
CA ASP A 42 -18.35 15.23 -12.27
C ASP A 42 -17.18 15.34 -11.29
N ASP A 43 -17.02 16.46 -10.57
CA ASP A 43 -15.91 16.68 -9.63
C ASP A 43 -16.13 16.07 -8.24
N MET A 44 -17.33 15.51 -7.97
CA MET A 44 -17.70 15.03 -6.64
C MET A 44 -17.48 13.53 -6.45
N VAL A 45 -17.27 12.78 -7.52
CA VAL A 45 -17.07 11.33 -7.48
C VAL A 45 -15.80 10.98 -8.23
N GLU A 46 -14.82 10.46 -7.50
CA GLU A 46 -13.62 9.87 -8.07
C GLU A 46 -13.79 8.36 -8.19
N ASP A 47 -13.52 7.80 -9.37
CA ASP A 47 -13.65 6.37 -9.64
C ASP A 47 -12.27 5.69 -9.66
N LEU A 48 -12.02 4.86 -8.66
CA LEU A 48 -10.85 4.00 -8.53
C LEU A 48 -11.15 2.64 -9.17
N SER A 49 -11.28 2.69 -10.51
CA SER A 49 -11.78 1.58 -11.33
C SER A 49 -10.95 0.29 -11.19
N ALA A 50 -9.64 0.41 -10.93
CA ALA A 50 -8.74 -0.73 -10.79
C ALA A 50 -9.07 -1.64 -9.60
N ILE A 51 -9.73 -1.08 -8.59
CA ILE A 51 -10.07 -1.71 -7.31
C ILE A 51 -11.57 -1.62 -6.99
N GLY A 52 -12.39 -1.07 -7.89
CA GLY A 52 -13.85 -1.00 -7.75
C GLY A 52 -14.35 -0.06 -6.65
N VAL A 53 -13.54 0.92 -6.23
CA VAL A 53 -13.88 1.89 -5.19
C VAL A 53 -14.27 3.22 -5.84
N GLN A 54 -15.25 3.91 -5.27
CA GLN A 54 -15.59 5.27 -5.66
C GLN A 54 -15.55 6.14 -4.41
N ILE A 55 -14.83 7.25 -4.50
CA ILE A 55 -14.66 8.22 -3.40
C ILE A 55 -15.61 9.38 -3.65
N ILE A 56 -16.47 9.65 -2.66
CA ILE A 56 -17.28 10.87 -2.64
C ILE A 56 -16.44 11.99 -2.02
N ASN A 57 -16.23 13.08 -2.76
CA ASN A 57 -15.45 14.22 -2.33
C ASN A 57 -16.07 14.86 -1.08
N SER A 58 -15.24 15.33 -0.14
CA SER A 58 -15.67 15.99 1.10
C SER A 58 -16.40 17.32 0.88
N ASN A 59 -16.32 17.89 -0.32
CA ASN A 59 -17.16 19.02 -0.74
C ASN A 59 -18.64 18.64 -0.90
N CYS A 60 -18.97 17.35 -1.00
CA CYS A 60 -20.35 16.90 -0.90
C CYS A 60 -20.81 17.03 0.58
N PRO A 61 -21.86 17.79 0.87
CA PRO A 61 -22.34 18.00 2.24
C PRO A 61 -23.00 16.77 2.89
N ALA A 62 -23.17 15.67 2.14
CA ALA A 62 -23.81 14.46 2.64
C ALA A 62 -22.93 13.75 3.67
N THR A 63 -23.50 13.44 4.83
CA THR A 63 -22.83 12.59 5.82
C THR A 63 -22.84 11.12 5.39
N THR A 64 -21.94 10.31 5.94
CA THR A 64 -21.92 8.86 5.70
C THR A 64 -23.27 8.20 6.00
N ASP A 65 -24.00 8.65 7.03
CA ASP A 65 -25.33 8.13 7.37
C ASP A 65 -26.38 8.49 6.33
N GLN A 66 -26.36 9.73 5.83
CA GLN A 66 -27.25 10.17 4.76
C GLN A 66 -27.00 9.38 3.46
N ILE A 67 -25.72 9.18 3.12
CA ILE A 67 -25.32 8.35 1.96
C ILE A 67 -25.81 6.91 2.16
N SER A 68 -25.60 6.33 3.34
CA SER A 68 -26.02 4.95 3.64
C SER A 68 -27.54 4.78 3.56
N ASN A 69 -28.31 5.75 4.07
CA ASN A 69 -29.77 5.75 3.97
C ASN A 69 -30.24 5.84 2.52
N TYR A 70 -29.62 6.72 1.73
CA TYR A 70 -29.89 6.81 0.30
C TYR A 70 -29.63 5.48 -0.41
N MET A 71 -28.45 4.88 -0.18
CA MET A 71 -28.06 3.62 -0.81
C MET A 71 -28.98 2.46 -0.42
N LYS A 72 -29.50 2.44 0.81
CA LYS A 72 -30.51 1.46 1.23
C LYS A 72 -31.81 1.59 0.45
N ASN A 73 -32.31 2.81 0.26
CA ASN A 73 -33.52 3.05 -0.54
C ASN A 73 -33.32 2.62 -2.00
N VAL A 74 -32.12 2.83 -2.53
CA VAL A 74 -31.75 2.40 -3.88
C VAL A 74 -31.62 0.89 -3.99
N HIS A 75 -31.04 0.22 -2.98
CA HIS A 75 -31.00 -1.24 -2.88
C HIS A 75 -32.40 -1.85 -2.96
N ASP A 76 -33.34 -1.37 -2.16
CA ASP A 76 -34.71 -1.91 -2.10
C ASP A 76 -35.45 -1.85 -3.45
N ALA A 77 -35.05 -0.95 -4.35
CA ALA A 77 -35.70 -0.77 -5.65
C ALA A 77 -34.93 -1.38 -6.83
N LEU A 78 -33.61 -1.48 -6.74
CA LEU A 78 -32.74 -1.87 -7.85
C LEU A 78 -31.92 -3.13 -7.59
N ASP A 79 -31.99 -3.71 -6.38
CA ASP A 79 -31.13 -4.82 -5.96
C ASP A 79 -29.62 -4.48 -6.12
N VAL A 80 -29.28 -3.23 -5.80
CA VAL A 80 -27.91 -2.72 -5.78
C VAL A 80 -27.26 -3.08 -4.46
N VAL A 81 -26.08 -3.70 -4.47
CA VAL A 81 -25.29 -3.95 -3.27
C VAL A 81 -24.30 -2.80 -3.10
N SER A 82 -24.16 -2.28 -1.88
CA SER A 82 -23.22 -1.18 -1.63
C SER A 82 -22.57 -1.27 -0.27
N ILE A 83 -21.32 -0.82 -0.21
CA ILE A 83 -20.58 -0.59 1.02
C ILE A 83 -20.25 0.91 1.08
N VAL A 84 -20.64 1.54 2.18
CA VAL A 84 -20.41 2.96 2.45
C VAL A 84 -19.69 3.06 3.79
N GLU A 85 -18.51 3.68 3.79
CA GLU A 85 -17.70 3.87 4.99
C GLU A 85 -17.16 5.31 5.03
N PRO A 86 -16.97 5.90 6.21
CA PRO A 86 -16.26 7.16 6.31
C PRO A 86 -14.78 6.95 6.02
N ASP A 87 -14.10 8.00 5.58
CA ASP A 87 -12.64 7.99 5.53
C ASP A 87 -12.05 7.90 6.95
N ARG A 88 -10.95 7.16 7.09
CA ARG A 88 -10.31 6.86 8.38
C ARG A 88 -8.81 7.04 8.27
N GLU A 89 -8.18 7.25 9.42
CA GLU A 89 -6.73 7.36 9.50
C GLU A 89 -6.05 5.98 9.49
N LEU A 90 -4.97 5.90 8.71
CA LEU A 90 -3.96 4.86 8.73
C LEU A 90 -2.67 5.48 9.25
N PHE A 91 -1.87 4.69 9.97
CA PHE A 91 -0.66 5.21 10.59
C PHE A 91 0.47 4.18 10.62
N LEU A 92 1.69 4.69 10.75
CA LEU A 92 2.87 3.90 11.07
C LEU A 92 2.78 3.48 12.54
N TYR A 93 2.97 2.19 12.83
CA TYR A 93 3.07 1.67 14.20
C TYR A 93 4.43 1.97 14.84
N THR A 94 5.01 3.13 14.54
CA THR A 94 6.27 3.56 15.14
C THR A 94 6.00 4.08 16.54
N THR A 95 6.74 3.57 17.52
CA THR A 95 6.93 4.31 18.76
C THR A 95 7.60 5.64 18.42
N PRO A 96 7.31 6.75 19.13
CA PRO A 96 7.84 8.08 18.85
C PRO A 96 9.34 8.22 19.14
N GLU A 97 10.10 7.13 19.20
CA GLU A 97 11.51 7.20 18.89
C GLU A 97 11.60 7.50 17.40
N HIS A 98 11.54 8.80 17.08
CA HIS A 98 12.19 9.36 15.91
C HIS A 98 13.41 8.51 15.65
N PHE A 99 13.54 7.95 14.46
CA PHE A 99 14.73 7.26 13.98
C PHE A 99 15.89 8.26 14.08
N SER A 100 16.38 8.45 15.30
CA SER A 100 17.64 9.06 15.58
C SER A 100 18.55 7.97 15.08
N LEU A 101 18.96 8.12 13.82
CA LEU A 101 20.23 7.62 13.35
C LEU A 101 21.27 8.20 14.32
N ARG A 102 21.35 7.63 15.53
CA ARG A 102 22.58 7.64 16.28
C ARG A 102 23.52 6.96 15.31
N ARG A 103 24.27 7.79 14.61
CA ARG A 103 25.56 7.46 14.03
C ARG A 103 26.49 7.06 15.19
N THR A 104 26.13 6.07 15.98
CA THR A 104 27.12 5.05 16.25
C THR A 104 27.24 4.37 14.91
N GLN A 105 28.19 4.84 14.11
CA GLN A 105 28.81 4.05 13.08
C GLN A 105 29.16 2.75 13.80
N ALA A 106 28.26 1.77 13.77
CA ALA A 106 28.64 0.42 14.07
C ALA A 106 29.85 0.16 13.16
N ASP A 107 30.82 -0.62 13.64
CA ASP A 107 31.96 -1.05 12.84
C ASP A 107 31.47 -1.98 11.71
N CYS A 108 30.63 -1.45 10.83
CA CYS A 108 30.13 -2.07 9.63
C CYS A 108 31.26 -2.02 8.60
N GLY A 109 31.34 -3.07 7.82
CA GLY A 109 32.13 -3.13 6.61
C GLY A 109 31.41 -3.95 5.56
N PRO A 110 32.07 -4.22 4.44
CA PRO A 110 31.61 -5.20 3.48
C PRO A 110 31.43 -6.57 4.15
N ASN A 111 30.29 -7.21 3.89
CA ASN A 111 30.03 -8.56 4.37
C ASN A 111 30.63 -9.58 3.39
N PRO A 112 31.71 -10.30 3.78
CA PRO A 112 32.37 -11.25 2.87
C PRO A 112 31.48 -12.45 2.50
N ARG A 113 30.37 -12.69 3.22
CA ARG A 113 29.43 -13.79 2.91
C ARG A 113 28.39 -13.41 1.86
N LEU A 114 28.17 -12.12 1.63
CA LEU A 114 27.16 -11.62 0.70
C LEU A 114 27.71 -11.35 -0.71
N ASP A 115 29.04 -11.50 -0.91
CA ASP A 115 29.70 -11.17 -2.19
C ASP A 115 29.31 -9.78 -2.71
N THR A 116 29.34 -8.79 -1.80
CA THR A 116 29.10 -7.38 -2.11
C THR A 116 30.19 -6.50 -1.51
N ASN A 117 30.49 -5.39 -2.20
CA ASN A 117 31.38 -4.34 -1.74
C ASN A 117 30.68 -3.23 -0.91
N ASP A 118 29.37 -3.34 -0.67
CA ASP A 118 28.60 -2.31 0.06
C ASP A 118 29.09 -2.20 1.52
N PRO A 119 29.52 -1.00 1.97
CA PRO A 119 30.23 -0.83 3.24
C PRO A 119 29.38 -1.05 4.49
N LEU A 120 28.05 -1.04 4.39
CA LEU A 120 27.16 -1.29 5.53
C LEU A 120 26.57 -2.71 5.55
N SER A 121 26.92 -3.56 4.58
CA SER A 121 26.32 -4.88 4.43
C SER A 121 26.58 -5.85 5.60
N SER A 122 27.68 -5.70 6.35
CA SER A 122 27.92 -6.53 7.55
C SER A 122 26.97 -6.20 8.72
N CYS A 123 26.29 -5.06 8.65
CA CYS A 123 25.26 -4.65 9.60
C CYS A 123 23.84 -5.08 9.17
N GLN A 124 23.74 -5.93 8.15
CA GLN A 124 22.49 -6.52 7.67
C GLN A 124 22.51 -8.05 7.85
N PRO A 125 22.58 -8.56 9.09
CA PRO A 125 22.64 -10.00 9.36
C PRO A 125 21.40 -10.76 8.87
N SER A 126 20.28 -10.06 8.66
CA SER A 126 19.06 -10.61 8.06
C SER A 126 19.29 -11.14 6.64
N LEU A 127 20.18 -10.52 5.86
CA LEU A 127 20.49 -10.96 4.50
C LEU A 127 21.22 -12.32 4.50
N GLU A 128 22.07 -12.58 5.50
CA GLU A 128 22.66 -13.91 5.69
C GLU A 128 21.62 -14.93 6.16
N LEU A 129 20.73 -14.54 7.09
CA LEU A 129 19.70 -15.44 7.63
C LEU A 129 18.78 -16.00 6.54
N ILE A 130 18.41 -15.16 5.56
CA ILE A 130 17.58 -15.57 4.42
C ILE A 130 18.38 -16.20 3.27
N ASP A 131 19.70 -16.35 3.44
CA ASP A 131 20.63 -16.91 2.44
C ASP A 131 20.51 -16.22 1.07
N ILE A 132 20.45 -14.88 1.08
CA ILE A 132 20.19 -14.11 -0.15
C ILE A 132 21.33 -14.25 -1.17
N ALA A 133 22.56 -14.43 -0.71
CA ALA A 133 23.72 -14.61 -1.58
C ALA A 133 23.55 -15.83 -2.51
N SER A 134 23.07 -16.96 -1.96
CA SER A 134 22.76 -18.15 -2.75
C SER A 134 21.67 -17.91 -3.81
N ALA A 135 20.73 -17.00 -3.55
CA ALA A 135 19.73 -16.59 -4.54
C ALA A 135 20.36 -15.73 -5.65
N TRP A 136 21.19 -14.75 -5.30
CA TRP A 136 21.92 -13.92 -6.27
C TRP A 136 22.84 -14.76 -7.17
N GLU A 137 23.58 -15.72 -6.61
CA GLU A 137 24.44 -16.61 -7.39
C GLU A 137 23.67 -17.40 -8.46
N LYS A 138 22.51 -17.94 -8.10
CA LYS A 138 21.66 -18.70 -9.04
C LYS A 138 21.13 -17.84 -10.17
N ILE A 139 20.86 -16.56 -9.91
CA ILE A 139 20.34 -15.61 -10.88
C ILE A 139 21.45 -15.07 -11.79
N LYS A 140 22.63 -14.79 -11.23
CA LYS A 140 23.79 -14.31 -11.99
C LYS A 140 24.39 -15.38 -12.90
N ASN A 141 24.17 -16.67 -12.62
CA ASN A 141 24.69 -17.76 -13.43
C ASN A 141 23.95 -17.88 -14.79
N PRO A 142 24.58 -17.53 -15.92
CA PRO A 142 23.92 -17.47 -17.23
C PRO A 142 23.44 -18.84 -17.73
N ASP A 143 24.05 -19.94 -17.28
CA ASP A 143 23.64 -21.31 -17.64
C ASP A 143 22.39 -21.78 -16.87
N LYS A 144 22.05 -21.08 -15.76
CA LYS A 144 20.92 -21.40 -14.88
C LYS A 144 19.86 -20.28 -14.84
N ALA A 145 20.19 -19.10 -15.35
CA ALA A 145 19.34 -17.93 -15.33
C ALA A 145 18.19 -18.08 -16.34
N LYS A 146 16.96 -18.22 -15.83
CA LYS A 146 15.78 -17.91 -16.64
C LYS A 146 15.75 -16.39 -16.86
N PRO A 147 15.27 -15.89 -18.00
CA PRO A 147 15.03 -14.46 -18.17
C PRO A 147 14.15 -13.94 -17.03
N ILE A 148 14.69 -13.04 -16.21
CA ILE A 148 13.92 -12.36 -15.16
C ILE A 148 13.21 -11.20 -15.83
N LYS A 149 11.88 -11.20 -15.74
CA LYS A 149 11.09 -10.05 -16.14
C LYS A 149 11.29 -8.96 -15.08
N GLU A 150 11.39 -7.71 -15.52
CA GLU A 150 11.34 -6.57 -14.61
C GLU A 150 10.07 -6.66 -13.75
N VAL A 151 10.25 -6.54 -12.44
CA VAL A 151 9.16 -6.49 -11.45
C VAL A 151 9.16 -5.10 -10.86
N VAL A 152 7.97 -4.49 -10.83
CA VAL A 152 7.73 -3.21 -10.20
C VAL A 152 7.05 -3.45 -8.85
N VAL A 153 7.70 -2.97 -7.80
CA VAL A 153 7.19 -2.99 -6.42
C VAL A 153 6.75 -1.58 -6.05
N ALA A 154 5.47 -1.40 -5.77
CA ALA A 154 4.96 -0.14 -5.22
C ALA A 154 5.22 -0.07 -3.72
N VAL A 155 5.89 0.98 -3.26
CA VAL A 155 6.01 1.30 -1.84
C VAL A 155 4.95 2.35 -1.54
N ILE A 156 3.86 1.91 -0.91
CA ILE A 156 2.74 2.76 -0.50
C ILE A 156 3.04 3.18 0.94
N ASP A 157 3.59 4.38 1.13
CA ASP A 157 4.18 4.78 2.42
C ASP A 157 4.30 6.32 2.55
N SER A 158 5.30 6.82 3.28
CA SER A 158 5.62 8.24 3.45
C SER A 158 6.34 8.89 2.27
N GLY A 159 6.54 8.16 1.19
CA GLY A 159 7.32 8.60 0.03
C GLY A 159 8.70 7.94 -0.03
N ILE A 160 9.52 8.37 -1.00
CA ILE A 160 10.93 7.94 -1.14
C ILE A 160 11.75 9.19 -1.49
N ASP A 161 12.94 9.35 -0.91
CA ASP A 161 13.90 10.36 -1.41
C ASP A 161 14.32 10.01 -2.85
N PRO A 162 13.87 10.78 -3.86
CA PRO A 162 14.11 10.45 -5.26
C PRO A 162 15.57 10.66 -5.68
N ASN A 163 16.37 11.33 -4.83
CA ASN A 163 17.77 11.64 -5.08
C ASN A 163 18.73 10.79 -4.23
N HIS A 164 18.21 9.84 -3.44
CA HIS A 164 19.06 9.01 -2.59
C HIS A 164 20.05 8.22 -3.47
N PRO A 165 21.37 8.34 -3.23
CA PRO A 165 22.38 7.82 -4.15
C PRO A 165 22.33 6.30 -4.30
N ASP A 166 21.81 5.59 -3.28
CA ASP A 166 21.68 4.13 -3.27
C ASP A 166 20.34 3.63 -3.85
N LEU A 167 19.42 4.53 -4.22
CA LEU A 167 18.07 4.17 -4.71
C LEU A 167 17.72 4.80 -6.07
N VAL A 168 18.33 5.92 -6.45
CA VAL A 168 17.95 6.69 -7.64
C VAL A 168 17.90 5.87 -8.94
N ASN A 169 18.77 4.86 -9.08
CA ASN A 169 18.81 3.98 -10.25
C ASN A 169 17.78 2.83 -10.19
N GLN A 170 17.15 2.64 -9.04
CA GLN A 170 16.22 1.57 -8.73
C GLN A 170 14.77 2.06 -8.74
N LEU A 171 14.54 3.36 -8.88
CA LEU A 171 13.20 3.92 -9.01
C LEU A 171 12.56 3.55 -10.35
N TRP A 172 11.31 3.14 -10.27
CA TRP A 172 10.43 3.03 -11.43
C TRP A 172 10.24 4.41 -12.05
N ARG A 173 10.04 4.45 -13.37
CA ARG A 173 9.71 5.69 -14.08
C ARG A 173 8.42 5.50 -14.84
N ASN A 174 7.48 6.39 -14.62
CA ASN A 174 6.24 6.44 -15.34
C ASN A 174 6.53 6.67 -16.83
N PRO A 175 6.13 5.75 -17.73
CA PRO A 175 6.35 5.92 -19.16
C PRO A 175 5.64 7.14 -19.76
N LYS A 176 4.64 7.70 -19.07
CA LYS A 176 3.84 8.83 -19.56
C LYS A 176 4.53 10.19 -19.37
N ASP A 177 5.14 10.42 -18.21
CA ASP A 177 5.67 11.73 -17.81
C ASP A 177 7.08 11.68 -17.17
N GLY A 178 7.63 10.48 -16.96
CA GLY A 178 8.95 10.27 -16.37
C GLY A 178 9.02 10.44 -14.84
N SER A 179 7.89 10.68 -14.17
CA SER A 179 7.82 10.72 -12.70
C SER A 179 8.20 9.38 -12.09
N VAL A 180 8.66 9.38 -10.84
CA VAL A 180 9.06 8.16 -10.13
C VAL A 180 7.95 7.58 -9.24
N GLY A 181 6.80 8.24 -9.23
CA GLY A 181 5.79 8.04 -8.22
C GLY A 181 4.78 9.18 -8.16
N TYR A 182 4.00 9.20 -7.09
CA TYR A 182 2.93 10.18 -6.87
C TYR A 182 2.76 10.47 -5.39
N ASN A 183 2.35 11.69 -5.07
CA ASN A 183 2.02 12.16 -3.73
C ASN A 183 0.52 12.46 -3.66
N PHE A 184 -0.21 11.59 -2.97
CA PHE A 184 -1.66 11.66 -2.82
C PHE A 184 -2.12 12.70 -1.80
N ILE A 185 -1.21 13.18 -0.94
CA ILE A 185 -1.52 14.27 0.02
C ILE A 185 -1.61 15.60 -0.71
N ASN A 186 -0.63 15.88 -1.57
CA ASN A 186 -0.52 17.16 -2.30
C ASN A 186 -1.11 17.10 -3.72
N ASN A 187 -1.43 15.90 -4.21
CA ASN A 187 -1.90 15.64 -5.57
C ASN A 187 -0.91 16.09 -6.65
N ASP A 188 0.34 15.67 -6.51
CA ASP A 188 1.41 15.96 -7.47
C ASP A 188 2.37 14.76 -7.68
N ASN A 189 3.29 14.93 -8.62
CA ASN A 189 4.30 13.94 -8.97
C ASN A 189 5.56 14.00 -8.08
N ASP A 190 5.51 14.65 -6.91
CA ASP A 190 6.63 14.76 -5.97
C ASP A 190 6.43 13.84 -4.74
N PRO A 191 6.88 12.57 -4.82
CA PRO A 191 6.74 11.61 -3.73
C PRO A 191 7.87 11.73 -2.69
N THR A 192 8.53 12.89 -2.56
CA THR A 192 9.65 13.08 -1.63
C THR A 192 9.25 12.71 -0.21
N ASP A 193 10.11 11.92 0.44
CA ASP A 193 9.92 11.44 1.79
C ASP A 193 10.34 12.49 2.83
N ASP A 194 9.37 12.97 3.61
CA ASP A 194 9.57 13.92 4.71
C ASP A 194 9.47 13.27 6.10
N ASN A 195 9.38 11.94 6.14
CA ASN A 195 9.41 11.13 7.37
C ASN A 195 10.66 10.24 7.46
N GLY A 196 11.02 9.58 6.35
CA GLY A 196 12.16 8.68 6.22
C GLY A 196 11.78 7.19 6.21
N HIS A 197 10.57 6.83 6.64
CA HIS A 197 10.13 5.45 6.75
C HIS A 197 9.99 4.75 5.39
N GLY A 198 9.38 5.41 4.41
CA GLY A 198 9.23 4.87 3.06
C GLY A 198 10.56 4.69 2.34
N THR A 199 11.51 5.63 2.49
CA THR A 199 12.89 5.50 1.99
C THR A 199 13.61 4.30 2.61
N HIS A 200 13.44 4.09 3.91
CA HIS A 200 13.99 2.91 4.60
C HIS A 200 13.39 1.60 4.06
N CYS A 201 12.07 1.55 3.88
CA CYS A 201 11.40 0.38 3.29
C CYS A 201 11.89 0.09 1.86
N ALA A 202 12.02 1.12 1.02
CA ALA A 202 12.55 0.99 -0.33
C ALA A 202 13.99 0.48 -0.35
N GLY A 203 14.83 0.93 0.59
CA GLY A 203 16.20 0.44 0.78
C GLY A 203 16.29 -1.06 1.02
N VAL A 204 15.43 -1.60 1.91
CA VAL A 204 15.38 -3.05 2.19
C VAL A 204 15.00 -3.85 0.94
N ILE A 205 14.08 -3.32 0.14
CA ILE A 205 13.59 -3.98 -1.07
C ILE A 205 14.65 -3.96 -2.17
N ALA A 206 15.19 -2.77 -2.49
CA ALA A 206 15.93 -2.57 -3.74
C ALA A 206 17.07 -1.54 -3.68
N ALA A 207 17.67 -1.22 -2.53
CA ALA A 207 18.95 -0.49 -2.55
C ALA A 207 19.95 -1.15 -3.52
N GLU A 208 20.62 -0.35 -4.34
CA GLU A 208 21.48 -0.85 -5.41
C GLU A 208 22.66 -1.63 -4.83
N THR A 209 22.58 -2.96 -4.90
CA THR A 209 23.56 -3.84 -4.27
C THR A 209 24.83 -3.95 -5.09
N ASN A 210 25.97 -3.90 -4.41
CA ASN A 210 27.33 -4.00 -4.94
C ASN A 210 27.75 -2.76 -5.77
N ASN A 211 27.36 -1.57 -5.30
CA ASN A 211 27.73 -0.28 -5.91
C ASN A 211 28.82 0.46 -5.11
N GLY A 212 29.25 -0.07 -3.96
CA GLY A 212 30.31 0.47 -3.12
C GLY A 212 29.88 1.59 -2.18
N ILE A 213 28.57 1.83 -2.04
CA ILE A 213 28.00 2.78 -1.07
C ILE A 213 26.90 2.09 -0.27
N GLY A 214 26.50 2.71 0.84
CA GLY A 214 25.27 2.31 1.54
C GLY A 214 25.19 0.82 1.90
N VAL A 215 24.02 0.24 1.61
CA VAL A 215 23.55 -1.07 2.07
C VAL A 215 23.31 -2.00 0.88
N ALA A 216 23.25 -3.31 1.14
CA ALA A 216 22.70 -4.28 0.20
C ALA A 216 21.19 -4.42 0.38
N SER A 217 20.48 -5.01 -0.57
CA SER A 217 19.02 -5.22 -0.49
C SER A 217 18.61 -6.57 -1.09
N VAL A 218 17.40 -7.03 -0.78
CA VAL A 218 16.92 -8.34 -1.25
C VAL A 218 16.94 -8.42 -2.78
N ALA A 219 16.47 -7.38 -3.47
CA ALA A 219 16.22 -7.42 -4.91
C ALA A 219 16.98 -6.36 -5.74
N GLY A 220 17.85 -5.54 -5.13
CA GLY A 220 18.59 -4.50 -5.84
C GLY A 220 19.59 -5.02 -6.86
N ALA A 221 20.06 -6.26 -6.71
CA ALA A 221 20.87 -6.96 -7.70
C ALA A 221 20.04 -7.62 -8.83
N LEU A 222 18.70 -7.56 -8.77
CA LEU A 222 17.78 -8.36 -9.61
C LEU A 222 17.00 -7.53 -10.63
N GLY A 223 17.26 -6.23 -10.74
CA GLY A 223 16.57 -5.34 -11.67
C GLY A 223 15.12 -5.03 -11.30
N VAL A 224 14.76 -5.16 -10.01
CA VAL A 224 13.46 -4.69 -9.49
C VAL A 224 13.41 -3.17 -9.52
N LYS A 225 12.24 -2.61 -9.87
CA LYS A 225 11.99 -1.17 -9.81
C LYS A 225 11.00 -0.82 -8.71
N VAL A 226 11.26 0.28 -8.01
CA VAL A 226 10.44 0.75 -6.90
C VAL A 226 9.61 1.96 -7.32
N MET A 227 8.29 1.85 -7.23
CA MET A 227 7.35 2.96 -7.47
C MET A 227 7.03 3.66 -6.15
N ALA A 228 7.32 4.96 -6.06
CA ALA A 228 7.18 5.74 -4.83
C ALA A 228 5.75 6.30 -4.67
N LEU A 229 4.93 5.74 -3.78
CA LEU A 229 3.54 6.19 -3.60
C LEU A 229 3.38 6.77 -2.20
N LYS A 230 3.41 8.11 -2.11
CA LYS A 230 3.32 8.85 -0.85
C LYS A 230 1.86 9.12 -0.49
N PHE A 231 1.43 8.57 0.62
CA PHE A 231 0.13 8.88 1.23
C PHE A 231 0.20 9.19 2.74
N LEU A 232 1.35 8.88 3.37
CA LEU A 232 1.63 9.25 4.77
C LEU A 232 2.44 10.54 4.83
N GLY A 233 2.07 11.45 5.72
CA GLY A 233 2.78 12.70 5.94
C GLY A 233 4.03 12.54 6.82
N SER A 234 4.68 13.65 7.14
CA SER A 234 5.87 13.69 8.01
C SER A 234 5.66 13.09 9.41
N TYR A 235 4.43 13.06 9.91
CA TYR A 235 4.07 12.43 11.18
C TYR A 235 3.71 10.93 11.07
N GLY A 236 3.78 10.35 9.87
CA GLY A 236 3.51 8.93 9.66
C GLY A 236 2.03 8.56 9.68
N SER A 237 1.13 9.50 9.39
CA SER A 237 -0.30 9.22 9.22
C SER A 237 -0.85 9.75 7.90
N GLY A 238 -1.96 9.16 7.46
CA GLY A 238 -2.60 9.45 6.19
C GLY A 238 -4.00 8.87 6.11
N SER A 239 -4.75 9.22 5.07
CA SER A 239 -6.13 8.80 4.91
C SER A 239 -6.25 7.42 4.25
N THR A 240 -7.33 6.70 4.54
CA THR A 240 -7.67 5.44 3.87
C THR A 240 -8.00 5.71 2.40
N ALA A 241 -8.65 6.84 2.10
CA ALA A 241 -8.89 7.29 0.73
C ALA A 241 -7.59 7.40 -0.09
N ASP A 242 -6.54 8.03 0.46
CA ASP A 242 -5.26 8.18 -0.24
C ASP A 242 -4.49 6.86 -0.38
N ALA A 243 -4.58 5.96 0.61
CA ALA A 243 -4.04 4.61 0.49
C ALA A 243 -4.73 3.82 -0.64
N LEU A 244 -6.05 3.98 -0.80
CA LEU A 244 -6.81 3.35 -1.88
C LEU A 244 -6.47 3.96 -3.24
N ARG A 245 -6.28 5.29 -3.33
CA ARG A 245 -5.76 5.94 -4.54
C ARG A 245 -4.38 5.41 -4.92
N ALA A 246 -3.49 5.26 -3.94
CA ALA A 246 -2.17 4.68 -4.15
C ALA A 246 -2.24 3.23 -4.65
N LEU A 247 -3.07 2.38 -4.05
CA LEU A 247 -3.28 1.02 -4.51
C LEU A 247 -3.84 0.98 -5.95
N ASN A 248 -4.84 1.82 -6.25
CA ASN A 248 -5.39 1.96 -7.60
C ASN A 248 -4.30 2.33 -8.61
N PHE A 249 -3.53 3.39 -8.31
CA PHE A 249 -2.43 3.87 -9.15
C PHE A 249 -1.37 2.79 -9.39
N ALA A 250 -0.98 2.05 -8.35
CA ALA A 250 -0.01 0.97 -8.44
C ALA A 250 -0.44 -0.06 -9.49
N ILE A 251 -1.70 -0.50 -9.44
CA ILE A 251 -2.20 -1.54 -10.34
C ILE A 251 -2.38 -0.99 -11.77
N GLU A 252 -2.89 0.24 -11.92
CA GLU A 252 -3.03 0.88 -13.25
C GLU A 252 -1.70 1.09 -13.95
N ASN A 253 -0.63 1.33 -13.18
CA ASN A 253 0.72 1.53 -13.69
C ASN A 253 1.56 0.24 -13.66
N GLY A 254 0.92 -0.91 -13.45
CA GLY A 254 1.51 -2.23 -13.67
C GLY A 254 2.44 -2.72 -12.56
N ALA A 255 2.36 -2.18 -11.35
CA ALA A 255 3.04 -2.76 -10.19
C ALA A 255 2.45 -4.15 -9.88
N GLN A 256 3.32 -5.16 -9.82
CA GLN A 256 2.90 -6.54 -9.51
C GLN A 256 2.75 -6.76 -8.01
N VAL A 257 3.51 -6.02 -7.20
CA VAL A 257 3.53 -6.14 -5.74
C VAL A 257 3.40 -4.76 -5.12
N SER A 258 2.70 -4.66 -3.98
CA SER A 258 2.79 -3.52 -3.08
C SER A 258 3.36 -3.92 -1.73
N SER A 259 4.23 -3.08 -1.19
CA SER A 259 4.72 -3.16 0.18
C SER A 259 4.03 -2.09 1.01
N ASN A 260 3.38 -2.51 2.10
CA ASN A 260 2.47 -1.69 2.90
C ASN A 260 2.84 -1.81 4.38
N SER A 261 3.61 -0.84 4.89
CA SER A 261 4.19 -0.87 6.24
C SER A 261 3.45 0.04 7.23
N TYR A 262 2.13 0.08 7.11
CA TYR A 262 1.20 0.88 7.90
C TYR A 262 0.02 0.03 8.36
N GLY A 263 -0.82 0.56 9.24
CA GLY A 263 -2.10 -0.08 9.50
C GLY A 263 -3.07 0.71 10.38
N SER A 264 -4.10 0.01 10.85
CA SER A 264 -5.11 0.52 11.76
C SER A 264 -5.69 -0.59 12.65
N ARG A 265 -6.35 -0.18 13.74
CA ARG A 265 -7.17 -1.07 14.59
C ARG A 265 -8.60 -1.23 14.11
N ALA A 266 -9.02 -0.35 13.21
CA ALA A 266 -10.36 -0.38 12.64
C ALA A 266 -10.39 -1.25 11.38
N ALA A 267 -11.38 -2.15 11.32
CA ALA A 267 -11.75 -2.80 10.07
C ALA A 267 -12.38 -1.79 9.09
N SER A 268 -12.26 -2.11 7.81
CA SER A 268 -12.85 -1.41 6.67
C SER A 268 -13.17 -2.43 5.59
N ASP A 269 -14.46 -2.65 5.35
CA ASP A 269 -14.95 -3.59 4.35
C ASP A 269 -14.61 -3.08 2.93
N ILE A 270 -14.61 -1.76 2.73
CA ILE A 270 -14.18 -1.15 1.45
C ILE A 270 -12.70 -1.46 1.19
N PHE A 271 -11.84 -1.32 2.19
CA PHE A 271 -10.41 -1.57 2.01
C PHE A 271 -10.14 -3.07 1.79
N GLN A 272 -10.82 -3.95 2.53
CA GLN A 272 -10.72 -5.39 2.31
C GLN A 272 -11.11 -5.77 0.87
N GLN A 273 -12.26 -5.28 0.40
CA GLN A 273 -12.75 -5.60 -0.95
C GLN A 273 -11.86 -4.97 -2.04
N ALA A 274 -11.30 -3.78 -1.82
CA ALA A 274 -10.32 -3.19 -2.72
C ALA A 274 -9.07 -4.06 -2.89
N ILE A 275 -8.54 -4.61 -1.78
CA ILE A 275 -7.41 -5.53 -1.80
C ILE A 275 -7.80 -6.84 -2.51
N ALA A 276 -9.03 -7.35 -2.29
CA ALA A 276 -9.53 -8.52 -3.00
C ALA A 276 -9.66 -8.28 -4.52
N ASN A 277 -10.08 -7.08 -4.93
CA ASN A 277 -10.15 -6.70 -6.34
C ASN A 277 -8.76 -6.54 -6.96
N ALA A 278 -7.80 -5.98 -6.22
CA ALA A 278 -6.39 -5.95 -6.62
C ALA A 278 -5.83 -7.37 -6.83
N ALA A 279 -6.11 -8.26 -5.88
CA ALA A 279 -5.74 -9.68 -5.94
C ALA A 279 -6.33 -10.40 -7.17
N ALA A 280 -7.60 -10.16 -7.49
CA ALA A 280 -8.25 -10.71 -8.68
C ALA A 280 -7.58 -10.27 -10.00
N ARG A 281 -6.82 -9.18 -9.98
CA ARG A 281 -6.02 -8.68 -11.11
C ARG A 281 -4.57 -9.17 -11.09
N GLY A 282 -4.23 -10.07 -10.18
CA GLY A 282 -2.90 -10.66 -10.04
C GLY A 282 -1.91 -9.81 -9.23
N HIS A 283 -2.39 -8.78 -8.53
CA HIS A 283 -1.55 -7.98 -7.65
C HIS A 283 -1.33 -8.68 -6.30
N ILE A 284 -0.11 -8.63 -5.78
CA ILE A 284 0.24 -9.16 -4.45
C ILE A 284 0.35 -8.00 -3.47
N PHE A 285 -0.50 -8.00 -2.45
CA PHE A 285 -0.47 -7.00 -1.38
C PHE A 285 0.29 -7.57 -0.18
N VAL A 286 1.40 -6.93 0.21
CA VAL A 286 2.19 -7.34 1.38
C VAL A 286 1.98 -6.34 2.51
N ALA A 287 1.51 -6.81 3.66
CA ALA A 287 1.23 -5.99 4.83
C ALA A 287 2.06 -6.41 6.04
N ALA A 288 2.47 -5.44 6.85
CA ALA A 288 3.07 -5.68 8.16
C ALA A 288 2.03 -6.13 9.20
N ALA A 289 2.41 -7.04 10.10
CA ALA A 289 1.55 -7.53 11.19
C ALA A 289 1.28 -6.53 12.32
N GLY A 290 2.02 -5.42 12.35
CA GLY A 290 2.04 -4.46 13.46
C GLY A 290 3.17 -4.75 14.45
N ASN A 291 3.34 -3.86 15.42
CA ASN A 291 4.55 -3.80 16.28
C ASN A 291 4.26 -4.02 17.77
N ASP A 292 3.07 -4.49 18.12
CA ASP A 292 2.61 -4.54 19.51
C ASP A 292 3.01 -5.81 20.25
N GLY A 293 3.70 -6.75 19.58
CA GLY A 293 3.99 -8.07 20.14
C GLY A 293 2.73 -8.90 20.45
N ALA A 294 1.59 -8.55 19.85
CA ALA A 294 0.30 -9.16 20.12
C ALA A 294 -0.09 -10.17 19.02
N SER A 295 -0.84 -11.21 19.41
CA SER A 295 -1.48 -12.10 18.45
C SER A 295 -2.57 -11.34 17.69
N VAL A 296 -2.46 -11.30 16.36
CA VAL A 296 -3.45 -10.66 15.48
C VAL A 296 -4.80 -11.39 15.45
N ASP A 297 -4.87 -12.61 15.95
CA ASP A 297 -6.14 -13.32 16.17
C ASP A 297 -6.90 -12.82 17.40
N ILE A 298 -6.20 -12.20 18.36
CA ILE A 298 -6.76 -11.64 19.59
C ILE A 298 -6.94 -10.13 19.47
N SER A 299 -5.92 -9.44 18.95
CA SER A 299 -5.88 -7.99 18.75
C SER A 299 -5.61 -7.67 17.28
N PRO A 300 -6.65 -7.63 16.43
CA PRO A 300 -6.48 -7.47 14.99
C PRO A 300 -5.70 -6.20 14.60
N THR A 301 -4.91 -6.36 13.55
CA THR A 301 -4.20 -5.29 12.85
C THR A 301 -4.62 -5.33 11.39
N TYR A 302 -5.20 -4.25 10.89
CA TYR A 302 -5.62 -4.11 9.50
C TYR A 302 -4.59 -3.29 8.72
N PRO A 303 -4.28 -3.64 7.46
CA PRO A 303 -4.95 -4.65 6.65
C PRO A 303 -4.49 -6.10 6.89
N CYS A 304 -3.46 -6.37 7.70
CA CYS A 304 -2.81 -7.70 7.80
C CYS A 304 -3.77 -8.88 7.96
N VAL A 305 -4.77 -8.75 8.84
CA VAL A 305 -5.73 -9.84 9.09
C VAL A 305 -6.65 -10.17 7.93
N TYR A 306 -6.76 -9.30 6.90
CA TYR A 306 -7.53 -9.58 5.68
C TYR A 306 -6.94 -10.74 4.86
N THR A 307 -5.70 -11.17 5.13
CA THR A 307 -5.11 -12.37 4.51
C THR A 307 -5.96 -13.64 4.69
N LYS A 308 -6.81 -13.69 5.73
CA LYS A 308 -7.79 -14.77 5.96
C LYS A 308 -8.80 -14.89 4.81
N ASP A 309 -9.16 -13.77 4.20
CA ASP A 309 -10.19 -13.66 3.17
C ASP A 309 -9.60 -13.36 1.78
N VAL A 310 -8.34 -12.90 1.72
CA VAL A 310 -7.62 -12.60 0.47
C VAL A 310 -6.35 -13.45 0.36
N PRO A 311 -6.41 -14.66 -0.23
CA PRO A 311 -5.30 -15.61 -0.20
C PRO A 311 -3.99 -15.16 -0.87
N SER A 312 -4.04 -14.21 -1.81
CA SER A 312 -2.83 -13.68 -2.46
C SER A 312 -2.18 -12.51 -1.68
N MET A 313 -2.82 -12.06 -0.59
CA MET A 313 -2.23 -11.09 0.33
C MET A 313 -1.30 -11.79 1.31
N LEU A 314 -0.16 -11.17 1.61
CA LEU A 314 0.80 -11.66 2.58
C LEU A 314 0.79 -10.80 3.85
N CYS A 315 0.63 -11.43 5.01
CA CYS A 315 0.77 -10.80 6.32
C CYS A 315 2.13 -11.19 6.93
N VAL A 316 2.99 -10.21 7.18
CA VAL A 316 4.41 -10.44 7.53
C VAL A 316 4.69 -9.96 8.96
N ALA A 317 5.10 -10.88 9.82
CA ALA A 317 5.62 -10.60 11.16
C ALA A 317 7.14 -10.38 11.14
N ALA A 318 7.69 -9.84 12.22
CA ALA A 318 9.12 -9.61 12.38
C ALA A 318 9.81 -10.71 13.21
N THR A 319 11.10 -10.94 12.95
CA THR A 319 11.98 -11.81 13.73
C THR A 319 13.23 -11.04 14.18
N THR A 320 13.73 -11.33 15.39
CA THR A 320 15.00 -10.79 15.91
C THR A 320 16.17 -11.75 15.70
N SER A 321 15.93 -12.92 15.12
CA SER A 321 16.93 -13.98 15.05
C SER A 321 18.12 -13.54 14.21
N GLY A 322 19.32 -13.79 14.75
CA GLY A 322 20.55 -13.75 13.97
C GLY A 322 20.74 -15.03 13.15
N PRO A 323 21.69 -15.04 12.20
CA PRO A 323 21.97 -16.19 11.33
C PRO A 323 22.36 -17.47 12.09
N ASN A 324 22.77 -17.36 13.36
CA ASN A 324 23.19 -18.48 14.20
C ASN A 324 22.17 -18.84 15.31
N THR A 325 20.98 -18.26 15.28
CA THR A 325 19.93 -18.49 16.30
C THR A 325 18.67 -19.06 15.66
N PRO A 326 17.91 -19.94 16.35
CA PRO A 326 16.59 -20.35 15.89
C PRO A 326 15.70 -19.13 15.62
N VAL A 327 14.85 -19.22 14.59
CA VAL A 327 13.87 -18.16 14.26
C VAL A 327 12.90 -18.00 15.41
N ALA A 328 12.86 -16.81 16.00
CA ALA A 328 11.95 -16.39 17.06
C ALA A 328 11.26 -15.10 16.61
N LEU A 329 9.97 -14.97 16.92
CA LEU A 329 9.24 -13.73 16.65
C LEU A 329 9.77 -12.61 17.56
N VAL A 330 9.68 -11.36 17.09
CA VAL A 330 9.92 -10.20 17.96
C VAL A 330 8.87 -10.25 19.08
N GLU A 331 9.30 -10.60 20.29
CA GLU A 331 8.52 -10.39 21.50
C GLU A 331 8.93 -9.03 22.09
N THR A 332 7.96 -8.16 22.36
CA THR A 332 8.24 -6.94 23.12
C THR A 332 8.55 -7.37 24.55
N THR A 333 9.83 -7.34 24.93
CA THR A 333 10.17 -7.43 26.35
C THR A 333 9.54 -6.20 27.00
N SER A 334 8.56 -6.41 27.88
CA SER A 334 8.06 -5.36 28.76
C SER A 334 9.25 -4.72 29.47
N ALA A 335 9.54 -3.46 29.11
CA ALA A 335 10.42 -2.60 29.88
C ALA A 335 9.72 -2.18 31.18
#